data_AF-A0A382HYS2-F1
#
_entry.id   AF-A0A382HYS2-F1
#
_cell.length_a   1.000
_cell.length_b   1.000
_cell.length_c   1.000
_cell.angle_alpha   90.00
_cell.angle_beta   90.00
_cell.angle_gamma   90.00
#
_symmetry.space_group_name_H-M   'P 1'
#
loop_
_entity.id
_entity.type
_entity.pdbx_description
1 polymer ?
#
loop_
_entity_poly.entity_id
_entity_poly.type
_entity_poly.pdbx_seq_one_letter_code
_entity_poly.pdbx_strand_id
1 'polypeptide(L)' 'MTDFPRTMVGGVSMPRLLVGTNWFLGYSHTSRAQDKFIRNLQTRER' A
#
# COMPACT_ATOMS: atom_id res chain seq x y z
N MET A 1 -20.08 -17.75 -11.21
CA MET A 1 -19.04 -17.45 -10.22
C MET A 1 -18.64 -16.00 -10.41
N THR A 2 -18.69 -15.18 -9.37
CA THR A 2 -18.20 -13.79 -9.45
C THR A 2 -16.72 -13.81 -9.14
N ASP A 3 -15.89 -13.36 -10.09
CA ASP A 3 -14.45 -13.29 -9.87
C ASP A 3 -14.11 -12.36 -8.70
N PHE A 4 -13.00 -12.65 -8.02
CA PHE A 4 -12.53 -11.83 -6.92
C PHE A 4 -12.31 -10.38 -7.39
N PRO A 5 -12.72 -9.35 -6.63
CA PRO A 5 -12.63 -7.97 -7.08
C PRO A 5 -11.17 -7.56 -7.32
N ARG A 6 -10.85 -7.13 -8.55
CA ARG A 6 -9.52 -6.66 -8.96
C ARG A 6 -9.55 -5.23 -9.51
N THR A 7 -8.39 -4.58 -9.51
CA THR A 7 -8.20 -3.23 -10.04
C THR A 7 -6.86 -3.14 -10.80
N MET A 8 -6.80 -2.28 -11.81
CA MET A 8 -5.56 -2.02 -12.56
C MET A 8 -4.77 -0.90 -11.87
N VAL A 9 -3.50 -1.16 -11.55
CA VAL A 9 -2.57 -0.18 -10.99
C VAL A 9 -1.24 -0.29 -11.72
N GLY A 10 -0.76 0.80 -12.32
CA GLY A 10 0.52 0.81 -13.04
C GLY A 10 0.63 -0.25 -14.16
N GLY A 11 -0.48 -0.61 -14.81
CA GLY A 11 -0.52 -1.65 -15.85
C GLY A 11 -0.62 -3.09 -15.30
N VAL A 12 -0.61 -3.29 -13.98
CA VAL A 12 -0.73 -4.60 -13.33
C VAL A 12 -2.15 -4.79 -12.79
N SER A 13 -2.74 -5.96 -13.03
CA SER A 13 -4.04 -6.33 -12.44
C SER A 13 -3.82 -6.91 -11.04
N MET A 14 -4.33 -6.21 -10.02
CA MET A 14 -4.11 -6.56 -8.61
C MET A 14 -5.45 -6.78 -7.87
N PRO A 15 -5.55 -7.74 -6.94
CA PRO A 15 -6.71 -7.90 -6.06
C PRO A 15 -6.96 -6.65 -5.21
N ARG A 16 -8.22 -6.22 -5.06
CA ARG A 16 -8.58 -5.06 -4.22
C ARG A 16 -8.28 -5.26 -2.73
N LEU A 17 -8.12 -6.51 -2.30
CA LEU A 17 -7.69 -6.85 -0.93
C LEU A 17 -6.30 -6.27 -0.59
N LEU A 18 -5.43 -6.08 -1.58
CA LEU A 18 -4.08 -5.57 -1.37
C LEU A 18 -4.02 -4.03 -1.33
N VAL A 19 -5.14 -3.34 -1.54
CA VAL A 19 -5.16 -1.87 -1.46
C VAL A 19 -4.82 -1.45 -0.03
N GLY A 20 -3.81 -0.60 0.12
CA GLY A 20 -3.33 -0.13 1.43
C GLY A 20 -2.09 -0.84 1.96
N THR A 21 -1.64 -1.93 1.34
CA THR A 21 -0.39 -2.63 1.76
C THR A 21 0.85 -1.78 1.66
N ASN A 22 0.84 -0.75 0.80
CA ASN A 22 1.94 0.20 0.66
C ASN A 22 2.25 0.90 1.99
N TRP A 23 1.23 1.25 2.78
CA TRP A 23 1.42 1.90 4.07
C TRP A 23 2.07 0.93 5.08
N PHE A 24 1.60 -0.32 5.11
CA PHE A 24 2.22 -1.36 5.93
C PHE A 24 3.68 -1.63 5.54
N LEU A 25 4.02 -1.49 4.26
CA LEU A 25 5.37 -1.68 3.73
C LEU A 25 6.24 -0.41 3.78
N GLY A 26 5.72 0.73 4.25
CA GLY A 26 6.50 1.97 4.37
C GLY A 26 6.71 2.72 3.05
N TYR A 27 5.74 2.66 2.13
CA TYR A 27 5.72 3.38 0.85
C TYR A 27 4.53 4.34 0.76
N SER A 28 4.81 5.61 0.47
CA SER A 28 3.81 6.70 0.36
C SER A 28 3.43 7.05 -1.08
N HIS A 29 4.27 6.75 -2.07
CA HIS A 29 4.14 7.21 -3.47
C HIS A 29 4.03 8.73 -3.67
N THR A 30 4.38 9.52 -2.66
CA THR A 30 4.34 10.99 -2.74
C THR A 30 5.74 11.59 -2.61
N SER A 31 6.46 11.26 -1.54
CA SER A 31 7.83 11.76 -1.33
C SER A 31 8.62 10.91 -0.34
N ARG A 32 9.95 11.03 -0.39
CA ARG A 32 10.84 10.36 0.57
C ARG A 32 10.58 10.79 2.03
N ALA A 33 10.10 12.02 2.25
CA ALA A 33 9.78 12.49 3.60
C ALA A 33 8.55 11.74 4.15
N GLN A 34 7.53 11.48 3.32
CA GLN A 34 6.37 10.71 3.70
C GLN A 34 6.70 9.22 3.90
N ASP A 35 7.58 8.63 3.08
CA ASP A 35 8.05 7.26 3.31
C ASP A 35 8.72 7.11 4.69
N LYS A 36 9.57 8.08 5.05
CA LYS A 36 10.21 8.13 6.38
C LYS A 36 9.17 8.28 7.50
N PHE A 37 8.18 9.14 7.31
CA PHE A 37 7.09 9.31 8.27
C PHE A 37 6.36 7.99 8.54
N ILE A 38 5.96 7.27 7.49
CA ILE A 38 5.27 5.98 7.63
C ILE A 38 6.14 4.98 8.39
N ARG A 39 7.40 4.82 8.01
CA ARG A 39 8.32 3.86 8.66
C ARG A 39 8.61 4.18 10.12
N ASN A 40 8.62 5.46 10.49
CA ASN A 40 8.85 5.88 11.87
C ASN A 40 7.60 5.77 12.74
N LEU A 41 6.41 5.79 12.14
CA LEU A 41 5.14 5.78 12.86
C LEU A 41 4.55 4.37 12.95
N GLN A 42 4.64 3.55 11.91
CA GLN A 42 4.13 2.18 11.88
C GLN A 42 5.17 1.22 12.46
N THR A 43 5.43 1.32 13.76
CA THR A 43 6.26 0.34 14.47
C THR A 43 5.38 -0.51 15.39
N ARG A 44 5.93 -1.50 16.07
CA ARG A 44 5.13 -2.26 17.05
C ARG A 44 4.76 -1.37 18.25
N GLU A 45 5.58 -0.38 18.57
CA GLU A 45 5.39 0.48 19.73
C GLU A 45 4.47 1.69 19.47
N ARG A 46 4.14 1.99 18.21
CA ARG A 46 3.39 3.19 17.79
C ARG A 46 2.41 2.87 16.68
#